data_AF-A0A1B0B1H2-F1
#
_entry.id   AF-A0A1B0B1H2-F1
#
_cell.length_a   1.000
_cell.length_b   1.000
_cell.length_c   1.000
_cell.angle_alpha   90.00
_cell.angle_beta   90.00
_cell.angle_gamma   90.00
#
_symmetry.space_group_name_H-M   'P 1'
#
loop_
_entity.id
_entity.type
_entity.pdbx_description
1 polymer ?
#
loop_
_entity_poly.entity_id
_entity_poly.type
_entity_poly.pdbx_seq_one_letter_code
_entity_poly.pdbx_strand_id
1 'polypeptide(L)'
;MSSINSSSDRSLRHYELEEKTLNQLLELENEFRDHYNFAKKELTQQMEWANRLWVLTQRYILLKSTGPCCKYPEIYPAPAEDNVLLDMTEKIKSIRNSNCRIYASVKELRKSCIIFEQLCSQLDMSVESPFIMGDAFHKPLSFFIELVSDLFKYLHASILHQRYSSHLIEPSNLDAVAKYKSLIETSEDFEEYLTVGLTYCKCLRPKPIC
;
A
#
# COMPACT_ATOMS: atom_id res chain seq x y z
N MET A 1 -26.95 -5.26 -49.98
CA MET A 1 -27.60 -5.20 -48.65
C MET A 1 -26.71 -5.92 -47.66
N SER A 2 -25.77 -5.23 -46.99
CA SER A 2 -24.91 -5.86 -45.96
C SER A 2 -24.35 -4.91 -44.90
N SER A 3 -24.68 -3.61 -44.92
CA SER A 3 -23.91 -2.60 -44.18
C SER A 3 -24.55 -2.10 -42.87
N ILE A 4 -25.74 -2.60 -42.51
CA ILE A 4 -26.52 -2.07 -41.37
C ILE A 4 -26.31 -2.91 -40.09
N ASN A 5 -25.91 -4.18 -40.19
CA ASN A 5 -25.71 -5.05 -39.02
C ASN A 5 -24.39 -4.81 -38.27
N SER A 6 -23.39 -4.12 -38.83
CA SER A 6 -22.05 -4.02 -38.24
C SER A 6 -21.89 -2.89 -37.22
N SER A 7 -22.68 -1.80 -37.28
CA SER A 7 -22.53 -0.69 -36.33
C SER A 7 -23.25 -0.94 -35.00
N SER A 8 -24.40 -1.63 -35.05
CA SER A 8 -25.16 -2.05 -33.86
C SER A 8 -24.35 -3.02 -32.98
N ASP A 9 -23.74 -4.05 -33.58
CA ASP A 9 -22.89 -5.02 -32.87
C ASP A 9 -21.64 -4.36 -32.27
N ARG A 10 -21.04 -3.39 -32.97
CA ARG A 10 -19.89 -2.62 -32.45
C ARG A 10 -20.26 -1.75 -31.26
N SER A 11 -21.41 -1.09 -31.30
CA SER A 11 -21.91 -0.27 -30.18
C SER A 11 -22.24 -1.11 -28.96
N LEU A 12 -22.83 -2.29 -29.15
CA LEU A 12 -23.17 -3.21 -28.06
C LEU A 12 -21.92 -3.74 -27.35
N ARG A 13 -20.90 -4.15 -28.13
CA ARG A 13 -19.62 -4.63 -27.58
C ARG A 13 -18.85 -3.57 -26.81
N HIS A 14 -18.88 -2.32 -27.27
CA HIS A 14 -18.23 -1.21 -26.58
C HIS A 14 -18.90 -0.95 -25.23
N TYR A 15 -20.23 -0.93 -25.21
CA TYR A 15 -21.02 -0.78 -23.99
C TYR A 15 -20.78 -1.94 -22.99
N GLU A 16 -20.72 -3.19 -23.44
CA GLU A 16 -20.37 -4.33 -22.58
C GLU A 16 -18.96 -4.20 -21.98
N LEU A 17 -18.03 -3.60 -22.73
CA LEU A 17 -16.67 -3.34 -22.27
C LEU A 17 -16.63 -2.21 -21.23
N GLU A 18 -17.42 -1.15 -21.41
CA GLU A 18 -17.59 -0.10 -20.39
C GLU A 18 -18.12 -0.69 -19.08
N GLU A 19 -19.13 -1.56 -19.15
CA GLU A 19 -19.69 -2.23 -17.96
C GLU A 19 -18.64 -3.11 -17.26
N LYS A 20 -17.88 -3.91 -18.00
CA LYS A 20 -16.77 -4.71 -17.44
C LYS A 20 -15.71 -3.83 -16.78
N THR A 21 -15.34 -2.73 -17.43
CA THR A 21 -14.35 -1.78 -16.92
C THR A 21 -14.83 -1.12 -15.63
N LEU A 22 -16.09 -0.71 -15.58
CA LEU A 22 -16.72 -0.17 -14.39
C LEU A 22 -16.74 -1.18 -13.23
N ASN A 23 -17.14 -2.43 -13.50
CA ASN A 23 -17.15 -3.47 -12.49
C ASN A 23 -15.75 -3.73 -11.91
N GLN A 24 -14.73 -3.76 -12.77
CA GLN A 24 -13.34 -3.89 -12.32
C GLN A 24 -12.87 -2.70 -11.50
N LEU A 25 -13.29 -1.47 -11.85
CA LEU A 25 -12.95 -0.27 -11.08
C LEU A 25 -13.57 -0.31 -9.67
N LEU A 26 -14.82 -0.78 -9.56
CA LEU A 26 -15.50 -0.96 -8.27
C LEU A 26 -14.84 -2.07 -7.43
N GLU A 27 -14.34 -3.13 -8.05
CA GLU A 27 -13.55 -4.15 -7.36
C GLU A 27 -12.23 -3.57 -6.84
N LEU A 28 -11.50 -2.83 -7.68
CA LEU A 28 -10.27 -2.15 -7.29
C LEU A 28 -10.47 -1.19 -6.12
N GLU A 29 -11.57 -0.42 -6.11
CA GLU A 29 -11.91 0.45 -4.98
C GLU A 29 -11.92 -0.35 -3.66
N ASN A 30 -12.57 -1.51 -3.63
CA ASN A 30 -12.62 -2.35 -2.44
C ASN A 30 -11.24 -2.92 -2.12
N GLU A 31 -10.49 -3.43 -3.10
CA GLU A 31 -9.16 -3.98 -2.87
C GLU A 31 -8.17 -2.95 -2.33
N PHE A 32 -8.19 -1.71 -2.84
CA PHE A 32 -7.36 -0.62 -2.32
C PHE A 32 -7.72 -0.29 -0.86
N ARG A 33 -9.01 -0.23 -0.53
CA ARG A 33 -9.49 0.00 0.85
C ARG A 33 -9.08 -1.15 1.78
N ASP A 34 -9.26 -2.40 1.34
CA ASP A 34 -8.90 -3.58 2.11
C ASP A 34 -7.40 -3.67 2.34
N HIS A 35 -6.61 -3.42 1.29
CA HIS A 35 -5.15 -3.31 1.40
C HIS A 35 -4.74 -2.24 2.41
N TYR A 36 -5.32 -1.04 2.33
CA TYR A 36 -5.00 0.05 3.23
C TYR A 36 -5.33 -0.30 4.69
N ASN A 37 -6.53 -0.84 4.94
CA ASN A 37 -6.94 -1.28 6.28
C ASN A 37 -6.03 -2.37 6.84
N PHE A 38 -5.63 -3.32 6.00
CA PHE A 38 -4.68 -4.36 6.36
C PHE A 38 -3.30 -3.77 6.68
N ALA A 39 -2.75 -2.94 5.79
CA ALA A 39 -1.46 -2.30 5.96
C ALA A 39 -1.43 -1.42 7.22
N LYS A 40 -2.48 -0.64 7.48
CA LYS A 40 -2.62 0.19 8.69
C LYS A 40 -2.48 -0.64 9.96
N LYS A 41 -3.13 -1.81 10.04
CA LYS A 41 -2.99 -2.73 11.20
C LYS A 41 -1.56 -3.25 11.36
N GLU A 42 -0.94 -3.65 10.25
CA GLU A 42 0.45 -4.12 10.24
C GLU A 42 1.41 -3.01 10.68
N LEU A 43 1.26 -1.78 10.16
CA LEU A 43 2.10 -0.63 10.52
C LEU A 43 1.94 -0.23 12.00
N THR A 44 0.73 -0.27 12.54
CA THR A 44 0.51 -0.07 13.99
C THR A 44 1.31 -1.08 14.81
N GLN A 45 1.29 -2.35 14.41
CA GLN A 45 2.06 -3.39 15.11
C GLN A 45 3.58 -3.20 14.92
N GLN A 46 4.02 -2.78 13.73
CA GLN A 46 5.41 -2.41 13.50
C GLN A 46 5.87 -1.24 14.38
N MET A 47 5.00 -0.26 14.63
CA MET A 47 5.29 0.85 15.52
C MET A 47 5.54 0.39 16.96
N GLU A 48 4.79 -0.58 17.46
CA GLU A 48 5.04 -1.19 18.77
C GLU A 48 6.42 -1.87 18.83
N TRP A 49 6.77 -2.65 17.81
CA TRP A 49 8.10 -3.28 17.74
C TRP A 49 9.22 -2.26 17.59
N ALA A 50 9.02 -1.19 16.82
CA ALA A 50 9.98 -0.11 16.64
C ALA A 50 10.20 0.68 17.93
N ASN A 51 9.13 0.96 18.69
CA ASN A 51 9.21 1.54 20.03
C ASN A 51 9.97 0.63 21.01
N ARG A 52 9.78 -0.70 20.91
CA ARG A 52 10.55 -1.63 21.72
C ARG A 52 12.03 -1.67 21.32
N LEU A 53 12.31 -1.65 20.01
CA LEU A 53 13.66 -1.56 19.47
C LEU A 53 14.39 -0.31 19.92
N TRP A 54 13.69 0.83 19.99
CA TRP A 54 14.25 2.09 20.51
C TRP A 54 14.82 1.90 21.93
N VAL A 55 14.01 1.36 22.84
CA VAL A 55 14.42 1.10 24.23
C VAL A 55 15.57 0.08 24.30
N LEU A 56 15.50 -0.98 23.52
CA LEU A 56 16.56 -2.00 23.48
C LEU A 56 17.88 -1.44 22.94
N THR A 57 17.82 -0.58 21.92
CA THR A 57 18.99 0.12 21.34
C THR A 57 19.63 1.04 22.38
N GLN A 58 18.84 1.83 23.10
CA GLN A 58 19.36 2.66 24.20
C GLN A 58 20.03 1.81 25.29
N ARG A 59 19.40 0.70 25.68
CA ARG A 59 19.97 -0.24 26.66
C ARG A 59 21.28 -0.85 26.16
N TYR A 60 21.34 -1.25 24.90
CA TYR A 60 22.55 -1.80 24.28
C TYR A 60 23.70 -0.81 24.27
N ILE A 61 23.43 0.44 23.87
CA ILE A 61 24.41 1.55 23.89
C ILE A 61 24.94 1.76 25.32
N LEU A 62 24.05 1.79 26.32
CA LEU A 62 24.45 1.93 27.72
C LEU A 62 25.38 0.80 28.15
N LEU A 63 24.97 -0.47 27.95
CA LEU A 63 25.75 -1.66 28.28
C LEU A 63 27.17 -1.60 27.67
N LYS A 64 27.28 -1.24 26.39
CA LYS A 64 28.57 -1.07 25.70
C LYS A 64 29.40 0.09 26.24
N SER A 65 28.76 1.22 26.56
CA SER A 65 29.44 2.41 27.08
C SER A 65 29.98 2.23 28.51
N THR A 66 29.37 1.35 29.30
CA THR A 66 29.74 1.07 30.71
C THR A 66 30.79 -0.04 30.89
N GLY A 67 31.58 -0.40 29.86
CA GLY A 67 32.72 -1.32 30.00
C GLY A 67 33.66 -0.95 31.17
N PRO A 68 34.55 -1.87 31.62
CA PRO A 68 34.83 -2.32 33.01
C PRO A 68 35.20 -1.24 34.05
N CYS A 69 34.49 -0.13 34.08
CA CYS A 69 34.66 1.01 34.98
C CYS A 69 33.77 0.86 36.23
N CYS A 70 32.90 -0.14 36.26
CA CYS A 70 32.06 -0.46 37.40
C CYS A 70 32.88 -1.21 38.45
N LYS A 71 32.89 -0.73 39.70
CA LYS A 71 33.46 -1.39 40.89
C LYS A 71 32.92 -2.82 41.17
N TYR A 72 31.99 -3.32 40.35
CA TYR A 72 31.34 -4.61 40.48
C TYR A 72 31.15 -5.27 39.10
N PRO A 73 32.17 -5.96 38.56
CA PRO A 73 32.10 -6.68 37.28
C PRO A 73 31.07 -7.83 37.28
N GLU A 74 30.67 -8.30 38.46
CA GLU A 74 29.75 -9.44 38.66
C GLU A 74 28.27 -9.09 38.40
N ILE A 75 27.91 -7.80 38.29
CA ILE A 75 26.50 -7.36 38.18
C ILE A 75 26.03 -7.24 36.71
N TYR A 76 26.95 -7.09 35.75
CA TYR A 76 26.62 -7.03 34.32
C TYR A 76 27.23 -8.22 33.59
N PRO A 77 26.60 -9.41 33.66
CA PRO A 77 27.13 -10.58 33.01
C PRO A 77 26.96 -10.44 31.49
N ALA A 78 27.96 -10.85 30.72
CA ALA A 78 27.91 -11.00 29.25
C ALA A 78 26.57 -11.52 28.67
N PRO A 79 25.85 -12.49 29.31
CA PRO A 79 24.50 -12.88 28.88
C PRO A 79 23.47 -11.74 28.81
N ALA A 80 23.66 -10.62 29.50
CA ALA A 80 22.77 -9.46 29.41
C ALA A 80 22.88 -8.73 28.06
N GLU A 81 24.07 -8.69 27.45
CA GLU A 81 24.25 -8.14 26.10
C GLU A 81 23.61 -9.05 25.06
N ASP A 82 23.91 -10.35 25.13
CA ASP A 82 23.40 -11.36 24.20
C ASP A 82 21.86 -11.43 24.23
N ASN A 83 21.26 -11.35 25.42
CA ASN A 83 19.80 -11.32 25.57
C ASN A 83 19.18 -10.07 24.91
N VAL A 84 19.82 -8.90 25.03
CA VAL A 84 19.33 -7.68 24.37
C VAL A 84 19.43 -7.81 22.85
N LEU A 85 20.56 -8.33 22.34
CA LEU A 85 20.75 -8.56 20.91
C LEU A 85 19.76 -9.58 20.34
N LEU A 86 19.44 -10.63 21.09
CA LEU A 86 18.43 -11.61 20.72
C LEU A 86 17.05 -10.95 20.62
N ASP A 87 16.63 -10.21 21.66
CA ASP A 87 15.36 -9.48 21.67
C ASP A 87 15.26 -8.51 20.48
N MET A 88 16.34 -7.77 20.18
CA MET A 88 16.38 -6.86 19.03
C MET A 88 16.23 -7.61 17.71
N THR A 89 16.94 -8.72 17.54
CA THR A 89 16.88 -9.56 16.35
C THR A 89 15.47 -10.09 16.12
N GLU A 90 14.79 -10.52 17.18
CA GLU A 90 13.39 -10.95 17.10
C GLU A 90 12.46 -9.83 16.63
N LYS A 91 12.58 -8.60 17.18
CA LYS A 91 11.73 -7.47 16.75
C LYS A 91 12.01 -7.06 15.31
N ILE A 92 13.27 -7.03 14.89
CA ILE A 92 13.63 -6.75 13.48
C ILE A 92 13.06 -7.82 12.55
N LYS A 93 13.12 -9.10 12.94
CA LYS A 93 12.53 -10.21 12.18
C LYS A 93 11.01 -10.06 12.07
N SER A 94 10.32 -9.68 13.15
CA SER A 94 8.88 -9.43 13.13
C SER A 94 8.50 -8.29 12.18
N ILE A 95 9.24 -7.17 12.22
CA ILE A 95 9.08 -6.05 11.29
C ILE A 95 9.26 -6.52 9.83
N ARG A 96 10.34 -7.25 9.53
CA ARG A 96 10.60 -7.76 8.18
C ARG A 96 9.51 -8.72 7.69
N ASN A 97 9.01 -9.58 8.57
CA ASN A 97 7.91 -10.48 8.24
C ASN A 97 6.62 -9.72 7.94
N SER A 98 6.32 -8.67 8.71
CA SER A 98 5.20 -7.77 8.44
C SER A 98 5.34 -7.08 7.08
N ASN A 99 6.54 -6.56 6.76
CA ASN A 99 6.83 -5.99 5.44
C ASN A 99 6.64 -7.01 4.30
N CYS A 100 7.00 -8.28 4.51
CA CYS A 100 6.74 -9.33 3.53
C CYS A 100 5.24 -9.55 3.29
N ARG A 101 4.41 -9.49 4.34
CA ARG A 101 2.95 -9.63 4.22
C ARG A 101 2.33 -8.45 3.49
N ILE A 102 2.71 -7.21 3.84
CA ILE A 102 2.25 -6.00 3.12
C ILE A 102 2.66 -6.09 1.65
N TYR A 103 3.90 -6.46 1.36
CA TYR A 103 4.39 -6.58 -0.02
C TYR A 103 3.64 -7.66 -0.81
N ALA A 104 3.30 -8.78 -0.18
CA ALA A 104 2.46 -9.81 -0.81
C ALA A 104 1.07 -9.26 -1.16
N SER A 105 0.46 -8.49 -0.27
CA SER A 105 -0.82 -7.83 -0.54
C SER A 105 -0.75 -6.83 -1.71
N VAL A 106 0.33 -6.03 -1.81
CA VAL A 106 0.56 -5.14 -2.97
C VAL A 106 0.70 -5.94 -4.27
N LYS A 107 1.35 -7.10 -4.23
CA LYS A 107 1.46 -7.98 -5.41
C LYS A 107 0.11 -8.53 -5.88
N GLU A 108 -0.78 -8.86 -4.95
CA GLU A 108 -2.14 -9.29 -5.30
C GLU A 108 -2.92 -8.13 -5.95
N LEU A 109 -2.88 -6.94 -5.35
CA LEU A 109 -3.50 -5.72 -5.89
C LEU A 109 -3.00 -5.37 -7.32
N ARG A 110 -1.72 -5.66 -7.63
CA ARG A 110 -1.18 -5.45 -8.99
C ARG A 110 -1.93 -6.26 -10.05
N LYS A 111 -2.42 -7.46 -9.71
CA LYS A 111 -3.12 -8.31 -10.68
C LYS A 111 -4.40 -7.62 -11.17
N SER A 112 -5.20 -7.10 -10.25
CA SER A 112 -6.44 -6.38 -10.56
C SER A 112 -6.17 -5.06 -11.28
N CYS A 113 -5.07 -4.36 -10.93
CA CYS A 113 -4.63 -3.17 -11.67
C CYS A 113 -4.29 -3.50 -13.13
N ILE A 114 -3.62 -4.63 -13.40
CA ILE A 114 -3.30 -5.07 -14.77
C ILE A 114 -4.57 -5.38 -15.56
N ILE A 115 -5.56 -6.04 -14.94
CA ILE A 115 -6.84 -6.34 -15.59
C ILE A 115 -7.54 -5.03 -15.96
N PHE A 116 -7.59 -4.06 -15.05
CA PHE A 116 -8.17 -2.75 -15.32
C PHE A 116 -7.45 -1.99 -16.44
N GLU A 117 -6.11 -1.96 -16.42
CA GLU A 117 -5.29 -1.36 -17.50
C GLU A 117 -5.60 -2.02 -18.86
N GLN A 118 -5.74 -3.34 -18.90
CA GLN A 118 -6.06 -4.09 -20.12
C GLN A 118 -7.48 -3.77 -20.62
N LEU A 119 -8.47 -3.69 -19.74
CA LEU A 119 -9.84 -3.32 -20.10
C LEU A 119 -9.91 -1.89 -20.65
N CYS A 120 -9.24 -0.95 -19.98
CA CYS A 120 -9.15 0.44 -20.45
C CYS A 120 -8.48 0.55 -21.82
N SER A 121 -7.44 -0.25 -22.09
CA SER A 121 -6.73 -0.23 -23.37
C SER A 121 -7.59 -0.69 -24.57
N GLN A 122 -8.68 -1.41 -24.30
CA GLN A 122 -9.61 -1.91 -25.31
C GLN A 122 -10.76 -0.93 -25.57
N LEU A 123 -10.99 0.05 -24.68
CA LEU A 123 -12.06 1.04 -24.84
C LEU A 123 -11.71 2.03 -25.94
N ASP A 124 -12.71 2.38 -26.74
CA ASP A 124 -12.62 3.52 -27.64
C ASP A 124 -12.90 4.80 -26.83
N MET A 125 -11.84 5.48 -26.42
CA MET A 125 -11.89 6.71 -25.62
C MET A 125 -12.45 7.92 -26.38
N SER A 126 -12.73 7.79 -27.69
CA SER A 126 -13.36 8.86 -28.48
C SER A 126 -14.89 8.86 -28.36
N VAL A 127 -15.48 7.82 -27.75
CA VAL A 127 -16.93 7.73 -27.55
C VAL A 127 -17.37 8.71 -26.46
N GLU A 128 -18.33 9.56 -26.79
CA GLU A 128 -18.95 10.53 -25.87
C GLU A 128 -19.95 9.84 -24.92
N SER A 129 -19.47 8.90 -24.11
CA SER A 129 -20.27 8.30 -23.04
C SER A 129 -20.03 9.02 -21.72
N PRO A 130 -21.05 9.09 -20.82
CA PRO A 130 -20.87 9.63 -19.47
C PRO A 130 -19.79 8.89 -18.66
N PHE A 131 -19.54 7.61 -18.97
CA PHE A 131 -18.47 6.82 -18.34
C PHE A 131 -17.08 7.32 -18.76
N ILE A 132 -16.87 7.57 -20.06
CA ILE A 132 -15.59 8.01 -20.60
C ILE A 132 -15.32 9.49 -20.26
N MET A 133 -16.27 10.36 -20.57
CA MET A 133 -16.12 11.82 -20.48
C MET A 133 -16.43 12.39 -19.09
N GLY A 134 -17.12 11.64 -18.25
CA GLY A 134 -17.72 12.18 -17.02
C GLY A 134 -18.87 13.14 -17.32
N ASP A 135 -19.37 13.79 -16.27
CA ASP A 135 -20.39 14.84 -16.38
C ASP A 135 -20.25 15.84 -15.21
N ALA A 136 -21.25 16.70 -15.00
CA ALA A 136 -21.23 17.71 -13.94
C ALA A 136 -21.09 17.14 -12.51
N PHE A 137 -21.36 15.85 -12.33
CA PHE A 137 -21.36 15.15 -11.04
C PHE A 137 -20.32 14.02 -10.97
N HIS A 138 -19.73 13.63 -12.11
CA HIS A 138 -18.86 12.47 -12.21
C HIS A 138 -17.54 12.78 -12.89
N LYS A 139 -16.47 12.25 -12.30
CA LYS A 139 -15.13 12.35 -12.89
C LYS A 139 -15.01 11.46 -14.14
N PRO A 140 -14.25 11.88 -15.16
CA PRO A 140 -14.00 11.06 -16.35
C PRO A 140 -13.22 9.78 -16.03
N LEU A 141 -13.31 8.76 -16.89
CA LEU A 141 -12.53 7.53 -16.72
C LEU A 141 -11.03 7.79 -16.66
N SER A 142 -10.51 8.77 -17.42
CA SER A 142 -9.10 9.15 -17.42
C SER A 142 -8.58 9.52 -16.02
N PHE A 143 -9.40 10.20 -15.21
CA PHE A 143 -9.05 10.51 -13.83
C PHE A 143 -8.82 9.24 -13.01
N PHE A 144 -9.67 8.23 -13.17
CA PHE A 144 -9.55 6.97 -12.42
C PHE A 144 -8.38 6.11 -12.90
N ILE A 145 -8.06 6.15 -14.20
CA ILE A 145 -6.86 5.50 -14.76
C ILE A 145 -5.59 6.06 -14.09
N GLU A 146 -5.47 7.39 -14.03
CA GLU A 146 -4.34 8.05 -13.37
C GLU A 146 -4.31 7.75 -11.87
N LEU A 147 -5.45 7.88 -11.20
CA LEU A 147 -5.57 7.62 -9.76
C LEU A 147 -5.15 6.20 -9.38
N VAL A 148 -5.66 5.17 -10.06
CA VAL A 148 -5.30 3.76 -9.82
C VAL A 148 -3.79 3.56 -10.02
N SER A 149 -3.23 4.14 -11.08
CA SER A 149 -1.80 4.06 -11.37
C SER A 149 -0.97 4.67 -10.23
N ASP A 150 -1.34 5.86 -9.77
CA ASP A 150 -0.59 6.61 -8.78
C ASP A 150 -0.70 6.01 -7.38
N LEU A 151 -1.89 5.52 -7.00
CA LEU A 151 -2.08 4.77 -5.75
C LEU A 151 -1.22 3.51 -5.73
N PHE A 152 -1.21 2.73 -6.82
CA PHE A 152 -0.37 1.54 -6.89
C PHE A 152 1.11 1.89 -6.76
N LYS A 153 1.59 2.90 -7.49
CA LYS A 153 3.00 3.35 -7.41
C LYS A 153 3.36 3.80 -6.00
N TYR A 154 2.49 4.57 -5.36
CA TYR A 154 2.69 5.04 -3.99
C TYR A 154 2.83 3.88 -3.00
N LEU A 155 1.88 2.93 -3.02
CA LEU A 155 1.92 1.76 -2.13
C LEU A 155 3.16 0.90 -2.38
N HIS A 156 3.49 0.67 -3.65
CA HIS A 156 4.67 -0.09 -4.03
C HIS A 156 5.98 0.59 -3.60
N ALA A 157 6.11 1.90 -3.81
CA ALA A 157 7.28 2.66 -3.35
C ALA A 157 7.38 2.66 -1.82
N SER A 158 6.26 2.87 -1.12
CA SER A 158 6.20 2.86 0.34
C SER A 158 6.72 1.54 0.93
N ILE A 159 6.24 0.40 0.43
CA ILE A 159 6.69 -0.90 0.94
C ILE A 159 8.15 -1.22 0.59
N LEU A 160 8.66 -0.76 -0.56
CA LEU A 160 10.08 -0.88 -0.88
C LEU A 160 10.94 -0.08 0.09
N HIS A 161 10.50 1.14 0.43
CA HIS A 161 11.20 2.01 1.35
C HIS A 161 11.21 1.45 2.79
N GLN A 162 10.08 0.86 3.23
CA GLN A 162 9.98 0.16 4.51
C GLN A 162 10.91 -1.05 4.56
N ARG A 163 10.92 -1.90 3.53
CA ARG A 163 11.81 -3.06 3.46
C ARG A 163 13.27 -2.64 3.54
N TYR A 164 13.69 -1.68 2.72
CA TYR A 164 15.05 -1.16 2.74
C TYR A 164 15.42 -0.60 4.11
N SER A 165 14.58 0.26 4.70
CA SER A 165 14.86 0.89 5.99
C SER A 165 14.95 -0.13 7.13
N SER A 166 14.17 -1.23 7.08
CA SER A 166 14.26 -2.31 8.06
C SER A 166 15.59 -3.10 8.01
N HIS A 167 16.34 -2.99 6.90
CA HIS A 167 17.68 -3.55 6.79
C HIS A 167 18.77 -2.64 7.38
N LEU A 168 18.47 -1.35 7.55
CA LEU A 168 19.39 -0.37 8.12
C LEU A 168 19.34 -0.29 9.65
N ILE A 169 18.39 -0.99 10.29
CA ILE A 169 18.28 -1.03 11.75
C ILE A 169 19.46 -1.83 12.30
N GLU A 170 20.32 -1.16 13.05
CA GLU A 170 21.50 -1.73 13.70
C GLU A 170 21.46 -1.53 15.23
N PRO A 171 22.02 -2.46 16.03
CA PRO A 171 21.90 -2.43 17.49
C PRO A 171 22.43 -1.18 18.19
N SER A 172 23.39 -0.48 17.60
CA SER A 172 24.02 0.73 18.15
C SER A 172 23.54 2.02 17.49
N ASN A 173 22.56 1.94 16.57
CA ASN A 173 22.15 3.06 15.74
C ASN A 173 20.71 3.49 16.07
N LEU A 174 20.59 4.41 17.02
CA LEU A 174 19.30 4.95 17.45
C LEU A 174 18.62 5.77 16.33
N ASP A 175 19.41 6.45 15.49
CA ASP A 175 18.91 7.25 14.36
C ASP A 175 18.23 6.38 13.30
N ALA A 176 18.75 5.18 13.05
CA ALA A 176 18.11 4.23 12.14
C ALA A 176 16.72 3.81 12.63
N VAL A 177 16.55 3.62 13.95
CA VAL A 177 15.24 3.32 14.55
C VAL A 177 14.30 4.52 14.46
N ALA A 178 14.78 5.74 14.72
CA ALA A 178 13.99 6.97 14.56
C ALA A 178 13.50 7.16 13.12
N LYS A 179 14.41 7.01 12.14
CA LYS A 179 14.06 7.08 10.71
C LYS A 179 13.04 6.04 10.30
N TYR A 180 13.15 4.82 10.84
CA TYR A 180 12.16 3.77 10.58
C TYR A 180 10.79 4.18 11.13
N LYS A 181 10.73 4.69 12.37
CA LYS A 181 9.48 5.14 13.00
C LYS A 181 8.79 6.24 12.20
N SER A 182 9.52 7.28 11.80
CA SER A 182 8.94 8.37 10.99
C SER A 182 8.44 7.89 9.62
N LEU A 183 9.05 6.84 9.06
CA LEU A 183 8.65 6.28 7.78
C LEU A 183 7.30 5.53 7.85
N ILE A 184 7.04 4.83 8.96
CA ILE A 184 5.83 4.01 9.13
C ILE A 184 4.66 4.77 9.79
N GLU A 185 4.86 6.06 10.08
CA GLU A 185 3.82 6.92 10.65
C GLU A 185 2.68 7.11 9.63
N THR A 186 1.45 6.92 10.09
CA THR A 186 0.28 6.99 9.23
C THR A 186 -0.09 8.44 8.93
N SER A 187 -0.32 8.77 7.65
CA SER A 187 -0.87 10.06 7.23
C SER A 187 -2.40 10.01 7.22
N GLU A 188 -3.04 10.92 7.96
CA GLU A 188 -4.50 11.11 7.95
C GLU A 188 -4.99 11.64 6.59
N ASP A 189 -4.25 12.56 5.97
CA ASP A 189 -4.56 13.11 4.65
C ASP A 189 -4.67 12.02 3.57
N PHE A 190 -3.82 10.99 3.65
CA PHE A 190 -3.87 9.86 2.71
C PHE A 190 -5.11 8.99 2.90
N GLU A 191 -5.60 8.83 4.13
CA GLU A 191 -6.83 8.08 4.43
C GLU A 191 -8.05 8.75 3.80
N GLU A 192 -8.15 10.08 3.95
CA GLU A 192 -9.20 10.86 3.31
C GLU A 192 -9.10 10.78 1.78
N TYR A 193 -7.89 10.95 1.23
CA TYR A 193 -7.65 10.85 -0.20
C TYR A 193 -8.08 9.50 -0.77
N LEU A 194 -7.73 8.39 -0.10
CA LEU A 194 -8.14 7.05 -0.51
C LEU A 194 -9.67 6.87 -0.41
N THR A 195 -10.28 7.35 0.67
CA THR A 195 -11.70 7.13 0.97
C THR A 195 -12.61 7.95 0.07
N VAL A 196 -12.24 9.20 -0.22
CA VAL A 196 -13.03 10.15 -1.01
C VAL A 196 -12.65 10.07 -2.49
N GLY A 197 -11.34 9.99 -2.80
CA GLY A 197 -10.82 10.07 -4.16
C GLY A 197 -11.17 8.88 -5.04
N LEU A 198 -11.21 7.66 -4.47
CA LEU A 198 -11.54 6.42 -5.19
C LEU A 198 -13.05 6.17 -5.33
N THR A 199 -13.91 6.95 -4.67
CA THR A 199 -15.34 6.68 -4.69
C THR A 199 -15.90 6.96 -6.08
N TYR A 200 -16.32 5.90 -6.78
CA TYR A 200 -16.98 6.01 -8.08
C TYR A 200 -18.51 5.95 -7.94
N CYS A 201 -19.26 6.84 -8.61
CA CYS A 201 -20.72 6.75 -8.55
C CYS A 201 -21.26 5.54 -9.34
N LYS A 202 -21.93 4.63 -8.65
CA LYS A 202 -22.63 3.48 -9.24
C LYS A 202 -23.81 3.88 -10.14
N CYS A 203 -24.19 5.15 -10.15
CA CYS A 203 -25.29 5.70 -10.94
C CYS A 203 -24.95 5.89 -12.43
N LEU A 204 -23.65 5.91 -12.79
CA LEU A 204 -23.17 5.92 -14.17
C LEU A 204 -23.17 4.54 -14.83
N ARG A 205 -23.86 3.55 -14.24
CA ARG A 205 -24.08 2.28 -14.92
C ARG A 205 -24.67 2.57 -16.28
N PRO A 206 -24.04 2.06 -17.35
CA PRO A 206 -24.62 2.15 -18.66
C PRO A 206 -26.08 1.63 -18.57
N LYS A 207 -27.05 2.31 -19.21
CA LYS A 207 -28.46 1.87 -19.21
C LYS A 207 -28.68 0.83 -20.30
N PRO A 208 -29.27 -0.34 -19.98
CA PRO A 208 -29.44 -1.41 -20.96
C PRO A 208 -30.19 -0.87 -22.18
N ILE A 209 -29.64 -1.14 -23.36
CA ILE A 209 -30.25 -0.75 -24.63
C ILE A 209 -31.45 -1.68 -24.85
N CYS A 210 -32.66 -1.12 -24.79
CA CYS A 210 -33.92 -1.82 -25.07
C CYS A 210 -34.11 -2.09 -26.56
#